data_AF-A0AAD8MWJ9-F1
#
_entry.id   AF-A0AAD8MWJ9-F1
#
_cell.length_a   1.000
_cell.length_b   1.000
_cell.length_c   1.000
_cell.angle_alpha   90.00
_cell.angle_beta   90.00
_cell.angle_gamma   90.00
#
_symmetry.space_group_name_H-M   'P 1'
#
loop_
_entity.id
_entity.type
_entity.pdbx_description
1 polymer ?
#
loop_
_entity_poly.entity_id
_entity_poly.type
_entity_poly.pdbx_seq_one_letter_code
_entity_poly.pdbx_strand_id
1 'polypeptide(L)'
;MISSGRVVVSVDFLSHDFADRFVNVSMKSHEFYKSSMALGAYSSYWRTLKRICTVQLFSNKRINETVLIRQKCVDVMLSWIEKEVEKGASGGIEVIKFVFPTSFNLIGNLTVSRDLMDPYSEMASEFYSALSGIAECLGRPNISDLFPWLRWVDLQGLRMRRDRYLDKAIQIVSGFVNERVKQRQQNEGMATEHKDFLDVVLDFEGSGKDEPAKLSHLQISIFLMEMFMAGTETTSSTTEWAMTELLQNPESLKKIKAELRRVVGVNNKLTESHIDNLPYLQATIEETLRLHAPVPLVLPRKAIPEENWEDASSFKPERFLGSSIGLKAEKFPDWIIQSSVQASKSILDSEAAEEISSSVNLQPNLSQNYLGLILCFQSWLLYDYSVMTSASNVLRLRSDTGFEDSSIVIVPRSIFTVTDADHTIKFTSTARKHWIHLLYKTEDDNTTVNVEDERNTLSASDLEVEDGGHPSKRLKLLKFCI
;
A
#
# COMPACT_ATOMS: atom_id res chain seq x y z
N MET A 1 9.01 2.11 4.64
CA MET A 1 8.67 1.12 3.59
C MET A 1 8.52 -0.22 4.28
N ILE A 2 7.37 -0.89 4.13
CA ILE A 2 7.18 -2.24 4.69
C ILE A 2 7.65 -3.22 3.60
N SER A 3 8.76 -3.91 3.83
CA SER A 3 9.47 -4.67 2.79
C SER A 3 9.42 -6.19 2.95
N SER A 4 8.84 -6.70 4.04
CA SER A 4 8.74 -8.14 4.30
C SER A 4 7.33 -8.65 4.03
N GLY A 5 7.19 -9.71 3.23
CA GLY A 5 5.90 -10.34 2.94
C GLY A 5 5.17 -10.83 4.19
N ARG A 6 5.89 -11.22 5.25
CA ARG A 6 5.27 -11.54 6.54
C ARG A 6 4.71 -10.29 7.21
N VAL A 7 5.40 -9.15 7.12
CA VAL A 7 4.97 -7.86 7.70
C VAL A 7 3.85 -7.22 6.87
N VAL A 8 3.77 -7.43 5.55
CA VAL A 8 2.62 -7.02 4.72
C VAL A 8 1.37 -7.84 5.03
N VAL A 9 1.52 -9.11 5.42
CA VAL A 9 0.40 -9.95 5.84
C VAL A 9 0.05 -9.78 7.32
N SER A 10 1.04 -9.43 8.18
CA SER A 10 0.87 -9.34 9.64
C SER A 10 0.71 -7.93 10.21
N VAL A 11 1.22 -6.88 9.54
CA VAL A 11 0.72 -5.51 9.71
C VAL A 11 -0.53 -5.51 8.88
N ASP A 12 -1.63 -5.92 9.50
CA ASP A 12 -2.89 -6.19 8.85
C ASP A 12 -3.25 -5.05 7.88
N PHE A 13 -2.97 -5.22 6.58
CA PHE A 13 -3.66 -4.47 5.52
C PHE A 13 -5.17 -4.79 5.54
N LEU A 14 -5.58 -5.77 6.36
CA LEU A 14 -6.94 -6.15 6.74
C LEU A 14 -7.48 -5.37 7.96
N SER A 15 -6.64 -4.67 8.73
CA SER A 15 -7.08 -3.85 9.86
C SER A 15 -7.69 -2.56 9.34
N HIS A 16 -8.70 -2.06 10.05
CA HIS A 16 -9.34 -0.79 9.72
C HIS A 16 -8.34 0.37 9.75
N ASP A 17 -7.27 0.25 10.55
CA ASP A 17 -6.35 1.33 10.88
C ASP A 17 -5.50 1.81 9.70
N PHE A 18 -5.32 1.00 8.65
CA PHE A 18 -4.56 1.40 7.44
C PHE A 18 -5.44 1.48 6.19
N ALA A 19 -6.76 1.59 6.36
CA ALA A 19 -7.70 1.65 5.24
C ALA A 19 -7.59 2.96 4.42
N ASP A 20 -7.12 4.05 5.03
CA ASP A 20 -7.05 5.39 4.43
C ASP A 20 -5.85 5.57 3.46
N ARG A 21 -5.87 6.64 2.67
CA ARG A 21 -4.88 6.92 1.61
C ARG A 21 -4.05 8.15 1.95
N PHE A 22 -2.74 8.06 1.71
CA PHE A 22 -1.88 9.24 1.74
C PHE A 22 -2.00 9.98 0.40
N VAL A 23 -2.40 11.26 0.48
CA VAL A 23 -2.62 12.12 -0.67
C VAL A 23 -1.57 13.22 -0.69
N ASN A 24 -0.63 13.11 -1.62
CA ASN A 24 0.43 14.10 -1.84
C ASN A 24 -0.13 15.36 -2.54
N VAL A 25 0.69 16.42 -2.67
CA VAL A 25 0.25 17.70 -3.25
C VAL A 25 -0.20 17.56 -4.71
N SER A 26 0.46 16.72 -5.52
CA SER A 26 0.06 16.51 -6.92
C SER A 26 -1.29 15.79 -7.01
N MET A 27 -1.58 14.86 -6.10
CA MET A 27 -2.87 14.16 -6.00
C MET A 27 -4.05 15.04 -5.57
N LYS A 28 -3.80 16.26 -5.06
CA LYS A 28 -4.86 17.23 -4.69
C LYS A 28 -5.38 18.06 -5.86
N SER A 29 -4.76 17.96 -7.03
CA SER A 29 -5.21 18.56 -8.29
C SER A 29 -6.71 18.31 -8.52
N HIS A 30 -7.46 19.36 -8.88
CA HIS A 30 -8.91 19.33 -9.11
C HIS A 30 -9.77 18.72 -8.00
N GLU A 31 -9.24 18.66 -6.77
CA GLU A 31 -9.81 17.90 -5.67
C GLU A 31 -10.14 16.43 -6.03
N PHE A 32 -9.39 15.88 -6.99
CA PHE A 32 -9.59 14.56 -7.57
C PHE A 32 -9.74 13.47 -6.51
N TYR A 33 -8.87 13.49 -5.51
CA TYR A 33 -8.87 12.53 -4.40
C TYR A 33 -10.23 12.46 -3.66
N LYS A 34 -11.02 13.55 -3.61
CA LYS A 34 -12.33 13.54 -2.92
C LYS A 34 -13.37 12.70 -3.65
N SER A 35 -13.24 12.57 -4.98
CA SER A 35 -14.18 11.83 -5.83
C SER A 35 -13.62 10.48 -6.29
N SER A 36 -12.37 10.20 -5.96
CA SER A 36 -11.58 9.03 -6.34
C SER A 36 -11.88 7.83 -5.45
N MET A 37 -12.04 6.66 -6.04
CA MET A 37 -12.09 5.38 -5.32
C MET A 37 -10.68 4.87 -4.96
N ALA A 38 -9.67 5.19 -5.78
CA ALA A 38 -8.30 4.73 -5.58
C ALA A 38 -7.55 5.50 -4.47
N LEU A 39 -7.75 6.82 -4.41
CA LEU A 39 -7.07 7.78 -3.54
C LEU A 39 -7.98 8.40 -2.48
N GLY A 40 -9.30 8.17 -2.58
CA GLY A 40 -10.25 8.72 -1.63
C GLY A 40 -10.13 8.13 -0.24
N ALA A 41 -10.49 8.95 0.75
CA ALA A 41 -10.51 8.53 2.13
C ALA A 41 -11.62 7.52 2.40
N TYR A 42 -11.37 6.62 3.36
CA TYR A 42 -12.39 5.66 3.79
C TYR A 42 -13.61 6.43 4.32
N SER A 43 -14.73 6.32 3.62
CA SER A 43 -15.92 7.13 3.86
C SER A 43 -17.18 6.42 3.38
N SER A 44 -18.35 6.95 3.72
CA SER A 44 -19.64 6.59 3.12
C SER A 44 -19.62 6.66 1.60
N TYR A 45 -19.09 7.75 1.05
CA TYR A 45 -18.95 7.95 -0.39
C TYR A 45 -18.10 6.85 -1.03
N TRP A 46 -16.92 6.58 -0.46
CA TRP A 46 -16.04 5.52 -0.96
C TRP A 46 -16.70 4.14 -0.89
N ARG A 47 -17.39 3.81 0.21
CA ARG A 47 -18.15 2.56 0.35
C ARG A 47 -19.24 2.42 -0.71
N THR A 48 -19.89 3.54 -1.06
CA THR A 48 -20.92 3.60 -2.10
C THR A 48 -20.34 3.27 -3.47
N LEU A 49 -19.25 3.94 -3.87
CA LEU A 49 -18.56 3.65 -5.13
C LEU A 49 -18.08 2.20 -5.19
N LYS A 50 -17.46 1.71 -4.11
CA LYS A 50 -16.99 0.33 -4.02
C LYS A 50 -18.14 -0.67 -4.17
N ARG A 51 -19.28 -0.43 -3.50
CA ARG A 51 -20.49 -1.26 -3.63
C ARG A 51 -21.00 -1.30 -5.07
N ILE A 52 -21.09 -0.15 -5.75
CA ILE A 52 -21.54 -0.06 -7.14
C ILE A 52 -20.61 -0.89 -8.04
N CYS A 53 -19.28 -0.69 -7.95
CA CYS A 53 -18.29 -1.48 -8.69
C CYS A 53 -18.40 -2.98 -8.42
N THR A 54 -18.44 -3.39 -7.15
CA THR A 54 -18.49 -4.81 -6.78
C THR A 54 -19.74 -5.48 -7.33
N VAL A 55 -20.91 -4.84 -7.23
CA VAL A 55 -22.17 -5.43 -7.69
C VAL A 55 -22.24 -5.45 -9.21
N GLN A 56 -21.87 -4.35 -9.87
CA GLN A 56 -22.16 -4.15 -11.29
C GLN A 56 -21.04 -4.63 -12.23
N LEU A 57 -19.78 -4.71 -11.76
CA LEU A 57 -18.64 -5.09 -12.59
C LEU A 57 -17.93 -6.35 -12.08
N PHE A 58 -17.65 -6.42 -10.78
CA PHE A 58 -16.70 -7.41 -10.24
C PHE A 58 -17.35 -8.62 -9.56
N SER A 59 -18.68 -8.77 -9.62
CA SER A 59 -19.33 -9.98 -9.11
C SER A 59 -19.14 -11.14 -10.09
N ASN A 60 -19.02 -12.37 -9.59
CA ASN A 60 -18.87 -13.57 -10.43
C ASN A 60 -19.97 -13.67 -11.49
N LYS A 61 -21.21 -13.29 -11.13
CA LYS A 61 -22.33 -13.22 -12.07
C LYS A 61 -22.01 -12.27 -13.24
N ARG A 62 -21.58 -11.04 -12.94
CA ARG A 62 -21.26 -10.03 -13.97
C ARG A 62 -20.04 -10.41 -14.81
N ILE A 63 -19.03 -11.01 -14.20
CA ILE A 63 -17.86 -11.52 -14.91
C ILE A 63 -18.31 -12.59 -15.93
N ASN A 64 -19.17 -13.52 -15.54
CA ASN A 64 -19.66 -14.58 -16.43
C ASN A 64 -20.58 -14.03 -17.54
N GLU A 65 -21.48 -13.09 -17.22
CA GLU A 65 -22.37 -12.44 -18.22
C GLU A 65 -21.59 -11.68 -19.31
N THR A 66 -20.38 -11.22 -18.99
CA THR A 66 -19.55 -10.38 -19.87
C THR A 66 -18.43 -11.15 -20.59
N VAL A 67 -18.40 -12.49 -20.50
CA VAL A 67 -17.43 -13.35 -21.22
C VAL A 67 -17.36 -13.02 -22.71
N LEU A 68 -18.51 -12.87 -23.37
CA LEU A 68 -18.55 -12.61 -24.81
C LEU A 68 -17.95 -11.25 -25.19
N ILE A 69 -18.05 -10.26 -24.29
CA ILE A 69 -17.43 -8.95 -24.49
C ILE A 69 -15.90 -9.06 -24.42
N ARG A 70 -15.37 -9.77 -23.42
CA ARG A 70 -13.92 -10.04 -23.31
C ARG A 70 -13.41 -10.81 -24.52
N GLN A 71 -14.11 -11.86 -24.92
CA GLN A 71 -13.75 -12.65 -26.09
C GLN A 71 -13.74 -11.81 -27.37
N LYS A 72 -14.78 -10.99 -27.60
CA LYS A 72 -14.83 -10.04 -28.73
C LYS A 72 -13.60 -9.12 -28.73
N CYS A 73 -13.24 -8.54 -27.59
CA CYS A 73 -12.10 -7.62 -27.51
C CYS A 73 -10.78 -8.33 -27.87
N VAL A 74 -10.56 -9.55 -27.36
CA VAL A 74 -9.38 -10.36 -27.69
C VAL A 74 -9.36 -10.73 -29.18
N ASP A 75 -10.49 -11.07 -29.77
CA ASP A 75 -10.57 -11.39 -31.20
C ASP A 75 -10.21 -10.20 -32.08
N VAL A 76 -10.72 -9.03 -31.74
CA VAL A 76 -10.40 -7.78 -32.42
C VAL A 76 -8.90 -7.49 -32.30
N MET A 77 -8.31 -7.67 -31.11
CA MET A 77 -6.86 -7.52 -30.90
C MET A 77 -6.04 -8.44 -31.80
N LEU A 78 -6.41 -9.72 -31.86
CA LEU A 78 -5.72 -10.69 -32.72
C LEU A 78 -5.84 -10.30 -34.19
N SER A 79 -7.01 -9.82 -34.63
CA SER A 79 -7.18 -9.32 -36.00
C SER A 79 -6.30 -8.11 -36.33
N TRP A 80 -6.02 -7.24 -35.35
CA TRP A 80 -5.09 -6.13 -35.54
C TRP A 80 -3.65 -6.61 -35.68
N ILE A 81 -3.26 -7.59 -34.87
CA ILE A 81 -1.92 -8.20 -34.94
C ILE A 81 -1.72 -8.92 -36.28
N GLU A 82 -2.70 -9.70 -36.74
CA GLU A 82 -2.68 -10.39 -38.04
C GLU A 82 -2.50 -9.40 -39.20
N LYS A 83 -3.29 -8.31 -39.22
CA LYS A 83 -3.16 -7.25 -40.22
C LYS A 83 -1.79 -6.58 -40.19
N GLU A 84 -1.17 -6.43 -39.03
CA GLU A 84 0.16 -5.83 -38.92
C GLU A 84 1.25 -6.77 -39.46
N VAL A 85 1.09 -8.08 -39.24
CA VAL A 85 1.96 -9.11 -39.85
C VAL A 85 1.84 -9.10 -41.37
N GLU A 86 0.63 -9.03 -41.91
CA GLU A 86 0.37 -9.01 -43.37
C GLU A 86 0.99 -7.81 -44.08
N LYS A 87 1.10 -6.66 -43.40
CA LYS A 87 1.78 -5.45 -43.94
C LYS A 87 3.30 -5.61 -44.08
N GLY A 88 3.86 -6.76 -43.71
CA GLY A 88 5.27 -7.07 -43.87
C GLY A 88 6.15 -6.53 -42.74
N ALA A 89 5.65 -6.55 -41.49
CA ALA A 89 6.43 -6.20 -40.31
C ALA A 89 7.66 -7.12 -40.15
N SER A 90 8.77 -6.74 -40.77
CA SER A 90 10.02 -7.52 -40.79
C SER A 90 10.83 -7.45 -39.49
N GLY A 91 10.40 -6.61 -38.53
CA GLY A 91 11.15 -6.28 -37.30
C GLY A 91 10.51 -6.75 -35.99
N GLY A 92 9.47 -7.59 -36.03
CA GLY A 92 8.70 -7.98 -34.86
C GLY A 92 7.53 -7.03 -34.56
N ILE A 93 6.74 -7.37 -33.54
CA ILE A 93 5.51 -6.67 -33.18
C ILE A 93 5.65 -6.12 -31.77
N GLU A 94 5.32 -4.85 -31.60
CA GLU A 94 5.26 -4.20 -30.30
C GLU A 94 3.91 -4.51 -29.63
N VAL A 95 3.91 -5.44 -28.68
CA VAL A 95 2.68 -6.01 -28.08
C VAL A 95 1.81 -4.94 -27.42
N ILE A 96 2.42 -3.97 -26.72
CA ILE A 96 1.68 -2.94 -25.98
C ILE A 96 0.77 -2.09 -26.87
N LYS A 97 1.14 -1.87 -28.15
CA LYS A 97 0.33 -1.14 -29.15
C LYS A 97 -1.03 -1.77 -29.41
N PHE A 98 -1.18 -3.08 -29.17
CA PHE A 98 -2.42 -3.81 -29.38
C PHE A 98 -3.14 -4.11 -28.06
N VAL A 99 -2.38 -4.45 -27.01
CA VAL A 99 -2.97 -4.79 -25.71
C VAL A 99 -3.56 -3.56 -25.01
N PHE A 100 -2.92 -2.39 -25.09
CA PHE A 100 -3.45 -1.18 -24.44
C PHE A 100 -4.82 -0.77 -25.00
N PRO A 101 -5.02 -0.57 -26.32
CA PRO A 101 -6.35 -0.25 -26.88
C PRO A 101 -7.38 -1.35 -26.62
N THR A 102 -6.95 -2.62 -26.56
CA THR A 102 -7.84 -3.75 -26.26
C THR A 102 -8.35 -3.70 -24.82
N SER A 103 -7.47 -3.48 -23.85
CA SER A 103 -7.85 -3.31 -22.45
C SER A 103 -8.72 -2.07 -22.27
N PHE A 104 -8.43 -0.99 -23.00
CA PHE A 104 -9.25 0.22 -22.98
C PHE A 104 -10.66 -0.05 -23.50
N ASN A 105 -10.77 -0.69 -24.67
CA ASN A 105 -12.05 -1.07 -25.26
C ASN A 105 -12.80 -2.07 -24.40
N LEU A 106 -12.13 -2.98 -23.71
CA LEU A 106 -12.78 -3.86 -22.75
C LEU A 106 -13.48 -3.05 -21.66
N ILE A 107 -12.77 -2.12 -21.01
CA ILE A 107 -13.39 -1.21 -20.04
C ILE A 107 -14.50 -0.37 -20.70
N GLY A 108 -14.30 0.08 -21.93
CA GLY A 108 -15.30 0.83 -22.71
C GLY A 108 -16.58 0.06 -22.95
N ASN A 109 -16.49 -1.22 -23.32
CA ASN A 109 -17.68 -2.06 -23.52
C ASN A 109 -18.36 -2.38 -22.17
N LEU A 110 -17.59 -2.59 -21.10
CA LEU A 110 -18.16 -2.83 -19.77
C LEU A 110 -18.81 -1.59 -19.16
N THR A 111 -18.32 -0.40 -19.49
CA THR A 111 -18.76 0.85 -18.87
C THR A 111 -19.75 1.65 -19.69
N VAL A 112 -19.53 1.75 -21.00
CA VAL A 112 -20.30 2.60 -21.94
C VAL A 112 -20.75 1.85 -23.20
N SER A 113 -20.68 0.52 -23.21
CA SER A 113 -21.20 -0.37 -24.26
C SER A 113 -20.65 -0.14 -25.67
N ARG A 114 -19.41 0.34 -25.80
CA ARG A 114 -18.78 0.53 -27.12
C ARG A 114 -17.27 0.40 -27.10
N ASP A 115 -16.72 0.11 -28.27
CA ASP A 115 -15.30 0.31 -28.56
C ASP A 115 -15.04 1.82 -28.68
N LEU A 116 -13.99 2.31 -28.03
CA LEU A 116 -13.67 3.73 -27.89
C LEU A 116 -12.35 4.10 -28.59
N MET A 117 -11.50 3.12 -28.82
CA MET A 117 -10.18 3.28 -29.41
C MET A 117 -9.95 2.26 -30.52
N ASP A 118 -9.12 2.65 -31.47
CA ASP A 118 -8.40 1.72 -32.33
C ASP A 118 -6.89 2.03 -32.21
N PRO A 119 -6.00 1.07 -32.48
CA PRO A 119 -4.55 1.27 -32.33
C PRO A 119 -3.97 2.41 -33.18
N TYR A 120 -4.69 2.89 -34.18
CA TYR A 120 -4.27 3.92 -35.12
C TYR A 120 -4.97 5.27 -34.85
N SER A 121 -5.81 5.35 -33.81
CA SER A 121 -6.61 6.54 -33.50
C SER A 121 -5.79 7.57 -32.72
N GLU A 122 -5.97 8.85 -33.05
CA GLU A 122 -5.33 9.95 -32.34
C GLU A 122 -5.82 10.01 -30.87
N MET A 123 -7.11 9.77 -30.64
CA MET A 123 -7.71 9.73 -29.31
C MET A 123 -7.02 8.68 -28.40
N ALA A 124 -6.65 7.52 -28.94
CA ALA A 124 -5.97 6.48 -28.18
C ALA A 124 -4.59 6.95 -27.69
N SER A 125 -3.81 7.54 -28.58
CA SER A 125 -2.50 8.13 -28.27
C SER A 125 -2.60 9.28 -27.26
N GLU A 126 -3.58 10.15 -27.45
CA GLU A 126 -3.81 11.29 -26.56
C GLU A 126 -4.19 10.87 -25.14
N PHE A 127 -5.08 9.88 -25.02
CA PHE A 127 -5.51 9.37 -23.72
C PHE A 127 -4.40 8.58 -23.03
N TYR A 128 -3.68 7.73 -23.77
CA TYR A 128 -2.49 7.03 -23.28
C TYR A 128 -1.47 8.01 -22.70
N SER A 129 -1.16 9.07 -23.45
CA SER A 129 -0.22 10.11 -23.02
C SER A 129 -0.72 10.83 -21.75
N ALA A 130 -2.01 11.12 -21.65
CA ALA A 130 -2.61 11.73 -20.47
C ALA A 130 -2.50 10.81 -19.24
N LEU A 131 -2.88 9.53 -19.36
CA LEU A 131 -2.79 8.57 -18.26
C LEU A 131 -1.35 8.31 -17.82
N SER A 132 -0.43 8.11 -18.77
CA SER A 132 0.99 7.91 -18.47
C SER A 132 1.58 9.13 -17.76
N GLY A 133 1.23 10.33 -18.21
CA GLY A 133 1.66 11.59 -17.57
C GLY A 133 1.08 11.77 -16.17
N ILE A 134 -0.17 11.33 -15.95
CA ILE A 134 -0.80 11.22 -14.63
C ILE A 134 0.03 10.27 -13.74
N ALA A 135 0.29 9.04 -14.17
CA ALA A 135 1.03 8.03 -13.41
C ALA A 135 2.47 8.49 -13.08
N GLU A 136 3.16 9.11 -14.05
CA GLU A 136 4.50 9.66 -13.85
C GLU A 136 4.53 10.74 -12.76
N CYS A 137 3.51 11.61 -12.71
CA CYS A 137 3.41 12.63 -11.66
C CYS A 137 3.07 12.05 -10.27
N LEU A 138 2.49 10.85 -10.20
CA LEU A 138 2.27 10.14 -8.93
C LEU A 138 3.57 9.52 -8.40
N GLY A 139 4.40 8.96 -9.29
CA GLY A 139 5.62 8.26 -8.91
C GLY A 139 6.82 9.17 -8.61
N ARG A 140 6.82 10.41 -9.10
CA ARG A 140 7.94 11.35 -8.91
C ARG A 140 7.98 11.92 -7.48
N PRO A 141 9.11 11.81 -6.76
CA PRO A 141 9.29 12.50 -5.48
C PRO A 141 9.13 14.01 -5.64
N ASN A 142 8.38 14.61 -4.72
CA ASN A 142 8.06 16.02 -4.74
C ASN A 142 8.57 16.71 -3.46
N ILE A 143 9.45 17.70 -3.64
CA ILE A 143 10.06 18.49 -2.58
C ILE A 143 9.00 19.21 -1.75
N SER A 144 7.90 19.65 -2.38
CA SER A 144 6.77 20.28 -1.70
C SER A 144 6.01 19.32 -0.77
N ASP A 145 6.15 18.01 -0.94
CA ASP A 145 5.59 17.00 -0.03
C ASP A 145 6.50 16.76 1.18
N LEU A 146 7.81 16.94 1.03
CA LEU A 146 8.80 16.83 2.12
C LEU A 146 8.85 18.09 2.99
N PHE A 147 8.69 19.27 2.37
CA PHE A 147 8.79 20.56 3.04
C PHE A 147 7.47 21.35 2.88
N PRO A 148 6.53 21.23 3.85
CA PRO A 148 5.19 21.80 3.72
C PRO A 148 5.14 23.31 3.44
N TRP A 149 6.14 24.08 3.87
CA TRP A 149 6.22 25.53 3.62
C TRP A 149 6.56 25.88 2.17
N LEU A 150 7.02 24.92 1.34
CA LEU A 150 7.31 25.10 -0.08
C LEU A 150 6.15 24.68 -1.01
N ARG A 151 4.98 24.36 -0.44
CA ARG A 151 3.82 23.88 -1.21
C ARG A 151 3.23 24.89 -2.19
N TRP A 152 3.35 26.18 -1.89
CA TRP A 152 2.76 27.23 -2.71
C TRP A 152 3.56 27.52 -3.99
N VAL A 153 4.85 27.17 -4.02
CA VAL A 153 5.77 27.50 -5.13
C VAL A 153 5.73 26.49 -6.28
N ASP A 154 5.35 25.22 -6.02
CA ASP A 154 5.43 24.12 -7.00
C ASP A 154 6.80 24.05 -7.71
N LEU A 155 7.89 23.95 -6.92
CA LEU A 155 9.27 24.09 -7.40
C LEU A 155 9.66 23.16 -8.55
N GLN A 156 9.02 22.00 -8.66
CA GLN A 156 9.27 21.01 -9.71
C GLN A 156 8.22 21.07 -10.85
N GLY A 157 7.25 21.98 -10.78
CA GLY A 157 6.14 22.09 -11.74
C GLY A 157 5.24 20.85 -11.81
N LEU A 158 5.29 19.99 -10.78
CA LEU A 158 4.59 18.70 -10.77
C LEU A 158 3.08 18.89 -10.66
N ARG A 159 2.62 19.88 -9.88
CA ARG A 159 1.19 20.20 -9.77
C ARG A 159 0.67 20.70 -11.12
N MET A 160 1.33 21.70 -11.71
CA MET A 160 0.92 22.23 -13.03
C MET A 160 0.94 21.15 -14.13
N ARG A 161 1.96 20.28 -14.15
CA ARG A 161 2.03 19.18 -15.12
C ARG A 161 0.89 18.19 -14.91
N ARG A 162 0.58 17.85 -13.65
CA ARG A 162 -0.52 16.97 -13.28
C ARG A 162 -1.88 17.55 -13.69
N ASP A 163 -2.11 18.84 -13.44
CA ASP A 163 -3.36 19.52 -13.80
C ASP A 163 -3.64 19.37 -15.30
N ARG A 164 -2.64 19.65 -16.16
CA ARG A 164 -2.80 19.53 -17.63
C ARG A 164 -3.18 18.13 -18.09
N TYR A 165 -2.52 17.10 -17.56
CA TYR A 165 -2.85 15.72 -17.95
C TYR A 165 -4.21 15.28 -17.41
N LEU A 166 -4.55 15.70 -16.18
CA LEU A 166 -5.82 15.40 -15.56
C LEU A 166 -6.98 16.08 -16.29
N ASP A 167 -6.82 17.34 -16.67
CA ASP A 167 -7.79 18.08 -17.49
C ASP A 167 -8.05 17.37 -18.81
N LYS A 168 -7.00 16.95 -19.51
CA LYS A 168 -7.12 16.24 -20.79
C LYS A 168 -7.87 14.91 -20.62
N ALA A 169 -7.52 14.12 -19.61
CA ALA A 169 -8.19 12.84 -19.34
C ALA A 169 -9.67 13.03 -18.95
N ILE A 170 -9.97 13.98 -18.06
CA ILE A 170 -11.34 14.30 -17.65
C ILE A 170 -12.15 14.82 -18.84
N GLN A 171 -11.57 15.64 -19.71
CA GLN A 171 -12.24 16.16 -20.91
C GLN A 171 -12.68 15.02 -21.85
N ILE A 172 -11.78 14.06 -22.12
CA ILE A 172 -12.09 12.91 -23.00
C ILE A 172 -13.23 12.08 -22.39
N VAL A 173 -13.12 11.70 -21.11
CA VAL A 173 -14.14 10.85 -20.45
C VAL A 173 -15.47 11.58 -20.29
N SER A 174 -15.43 12.87 -19.94
CA SER A 174 -16.63 13.71 -19.87
C SER A 174 -17.33 13.81 -21.22
N GLY A 175 -16.60 13.71 -22.34
CA GLY A 175 -17.18 13.60 -23.67
C GLY A 175 -18.14 12.40 -23.78
N PHE A 176 -17.73 11.23 -23.29
CA PHE A 176 -18.54 10.01 -23.30
C PHE A 176 -19.78 10.13 -22.41
N VAL A 177 -19.64 10.71 -21.22
CA VAL A 177 -20.76 10.96 -20.29
C VAL A 177 -21.77 11.91 -20.92
N ASN A 178 -21.30 13.03 -21.46
CA ASN A 178 -22.15 14.04 -22.11
C ASN A 178 -22.91 13.46 -23.31
N GLU A 179 -22.25 12.63 -24.11
CA GLU A 179 -22.88 11.97 -25.25
C GLU A 179 -24.03 11.07 -24.79
N ARG A 180 -23.82 10.25 -23.75
CA ARG A 180 -24.86 9.39 -23.19
C ARG A 180 -26.02 10.19 -22.62
N VAL A 181 -25.75 11.27 -21.89
CA VAL A 181 -26.79 12.15 -21.35
C VAL A 181 -27.65 12.75 -22.47
N LYS A 182 -27.02 13.22 -23.56
CA LYS A 182 -27.75 13.73 -24.73
C LYS A 182 -28.60 12.65 -25.41
N GLN A 183 -28.06 11.44 -25.58
CA GLN A 183 -28.81 10.32 -26.16
C GLN A 183 -30.04 9.97 -25.33
N ARG A 184 -29.94 9.98 -23.99
CA ARG A 184 -31.06 9.74 -23.09
C ARG A 184 -32.15 10.81 -23.20
N GLN A 185 -31.76 12.09 -23.26
CA GLN A 185 -32.69 13.21 -23.45
C GLN A 185 -33.43 13.12 -24.80
N GLN A 186 -32.75 12.67 -25.85
CA GLN A 186 -33.35 12.51 -27.17
C GLN A 186 -34.28 11.31 -27.27
N ASN A 187 -34.05 10.28 -26.46
CA ASN A 187 -34.79 9.02 -26.46
C ASN A 187 -35.81 8.92 -25.31
N GLU A 188 -36.19 10.03 -24.67
CA GLU A 188 -37.17 10.04 -23.58
C GLU A 188 -38.48 9.37 -24.01
N GLY A 189 -38.82 8.24 -23.35
CA GLY A 189 -40.02 7.45 -23.63
C GLY A 189 -39.80 6.13 -24.39
N MET A 190 -38.60 5.87 -24.91
CA MET A 190 -38.22 4.55 -25.44
C MET A 190 -37.41 3.79 -24.40
N ALA A 191 -37.95 2.71 -23.84
CA ALA A 191 -37.21 1.87 -22.91
C ALA A 191 -36.03 1.23 -23.64
N THR A 192 -34.79 1.50 -23.20
CA THR A 192 -33.63 0.73 -23.62
C THR A 192 -33.63 -0.61 -22.87
N GLU A 193 -33.66 -1.73 -23.59
CA GLU A 193 -33.72 -3.07 -22.99
C GLU A 193 -32.45 -3.46 -22.21
N HIS A 194 -31.34 -2.75 -22.40
CA HIS A 194 -30.09 -3.00 -21.68
C HIS A 194 -29.51 -1.70 -21.11
N LYS A 195 -29.35 -1.66 -19.79
CA LYS A 195 -28.64 -0.60 -19.07
C LYS A 195 -27.20 -1.05 -18.83
N ASP A 196 -26.24 -0.22 -19.19
CA ASP A 196 -24.83 -0.47 -18.87
C ASP A 196 -24.40 0.18 -17.55
N PHE A 197 -23.11 0.06 -17.21
CA PHE A 197 -22.60 0.59 -15.96
C PHE A 197 -22.74 2.11 -15.86
N LEU A 198 -22.47 2.85 -16.93
CA LEU A 198 -22.69 4.29 -16.97
C LEU A 198 -24.16 4.60 -16.72
N ASP A 199 -25.06 3.80 -17.28
CA ASP A 199 -26.48 3.97 -17.03
C ASP A 199 -26.83 3.76 -15.55
N VAL A 200 -26.25 2.76 -14.90
CA VAL A 200 -26.44 2.50 -13.45
C VAL A 200 -25.90 3.65 -12.61
N VAL A 201 -24.75 4.21 -12.98
CA VAL A 201 -24.12 5.32 -12.26
C VAL A 201 -24.90 6.64 -12.45
N LEU A 202 -25.44 6.88 -13.65
CA LEU A 202 -26.31 8.04 -13.93
C LEU A 202 -27.66 7.93 -13.21
N ASP A 203 -28.22 6.73 -13.12
CA ASP A 203 -29.49 6.44 -12.45
C ASP A 203 -29.32 6.25 -10.93
N PHE A 204 -28.10 6.42 -10.40
CA PHE A 204 -27.84 6.23 -8.99
C PHE A 204 -28.59 7.27 -8.15
N GLU A 205 -29.47 6.77 -7.28
CA GLU A 205 -30.19 7.53 -6.27
C GLU A 205 -29.92 6.93 -4.90
N GLY A 206 -29.17 7.66 -4.07
CA GLY A 206 -28.87 7.27 -2.70
C GLY A 206 -29.82 7.93 -1.69
N SER A 207 -29.78 7.44 -0.45
CA SER A 207 -30.64 7.94 0.64
C SER A 207 -30.35 9.39 1.06
N GLY A 208 -29.19 9.95 0.71
CA GLY A 208 -28.77 11.31 1.09
C GLY A 208 -28.39 11.48 2.56
N LYS A 209 -28.46 10.42 3.38
CA LYS A 209 -28.06 10.43 4.80
C LYS A 209 -26.63 9.96 4.97
N ASP A 210 -26.40 8.67 4.71
CA ASP A 210 -25.12 7.99 4.88
C ASP A 210 -24.44 7.67 3.54
N GLU A 211 -24.97 8.19 2.44
CA GLU A 211 -24.45 8.03 1.07
C GLU A 211 -24.88 9.25 0.25
N PRO A 212 -24.14 9.61 -0.82
CA PRO A 212 -24.53 10.72 -1.68
C PRO A 212 -25.95 10.51 -2.23
N ALA A 213 -26.76 11.56 -2.23
CA ALA A 213 -28.11 11.49 -2.81
C ALA A 213 -28.05 11.21 -4.33
N LYS A 214 -27.10 11.86 -5.02
CA LYS A 214 -26.76 11.63 -6.43
C LYS A 214 -25.27 11.84 -6.64
N LEU A 215 -24.73 11.27 -7.71
CA LEU A 215 -23.37 11.56 -8.15
C LEU A 215 -23.37 12.75 -9.12
N SER A 216 -22.49 13.72 -8.90
CA SER A 216 -22.34 14.85 -9.80
C SER A 216 -21.69 14.42 -11.11
N HIS A 217 -21.91 15.18 -12.19
CA HIS A 217 -21.28 14.89 -13.48
C HIS A 217 -19.75 14.75 -13.37
N LEU A 218 -19.09 15.63 -12.60
CA LEU A 218 -17.65 15.56 -12.36
C LEU A 218 -17.25 14.27 -11.62
N GLN A 219 -18.02 13.87 -10.60
CA GLN A 219 -17.78 12.62 -9.88
C GLN A 219 -17.89 11.39 -10.79
N ILE A 220 -18.89 11.37 -11.67
CA ILE A 220 -19.09 10.30 -12.66
C ILE A 220 -17.92 10.26 -13.64
N SER A 221 -17.51 11.41 -14.17
CA SER A 221 -16.36 11.50 -15.08
C SER A 221 -15.06 11.03 -14.42
N ILE A 222 -14.80 11.45 -13.18
CA ILE A 222 -13.63 11.00 -12.40
C ILE A 222 -13.68 9.48 -12.19
N PHE A 223 -14.84 8.96 -11.79
CA PHE A 223 -15.00 7.54 -11.51
C PHE A 223 -14.77 6.66 -12.74
N LEU A 224 -15.31 7.04 -13.90
CA LEU A 224 -15.04 6.35 -15.16
C LEU A 224 -13.59 6.47 -15.59
N MET A 225 -12.99 7.65 -15.45
CA MET A 225 -11.57 7.86 -15.76
C MET A 225 -10.69 6.92 -14.94
N GLU A 226 -11.01 6.71 -13.66
CA GLU A 226 -10.30 5.74 -12.82
C GLU A 226 -10.46 4.29 -13.29
N MET A 227 -11.63 3.90 -13.78
CA MET A 227 -11.81 2.55 -14.35
C MET A 227 -10.89 2.34 -15.55
N PHE A 228 -10.82 3.32 -16.46
CA PHE A 228 -9.91 3.26 -17.61
C PHE A 228 -8.45 3.27 -17.18
N MET A 229 -8.06 4.17 -16.29
CA MET A 229 -6.68 4.28 -15.80
C MET A 229 -6.22 3.01 -15.10
N ALA A 230 -7.01 2.51 -14.14
CA ALA A 230 -6.62 1.35 -13.33
C ALA A 230 -6.67 0.03 -14.10
N GLY A 231 -7.60 -0.12 -15.06
CA GLY A 231 -7.80 -1.36 -15.79
C GLY A 231 -6.96 -1.51 -17.07
N THR A 232 -6.47 -0.41 -17.65
CA THR A 232 -5.82 -0.44 -18.96
C THR A 232 -4.31 -0.65 -18.84
N GLU A 233 -3.59 0.29 -18.21
CA GLU A 233 -2.12 0.33 -18.18
C GLU A 233 -1.53 -0.84 -17.38
N THR A 234 -2.15 -1.20 -16.25
CA THR A 234 -1.71 -2.30 -15.37
C THR A 234 -1.80 -3.65 -16.10
N THR A 235 -2.91 -3.91 -16.79
CA THR A 235 -3.14 -5.14 -17.55
C THR A 235 -2.23 -5.23 -18.76
N SER A 236 -2.05 -4.12 -19.50
CA SER A 236 -1.14 -4.09 -20.64
C SER A 236 0.32 -4.31 -20.23
N SER A 237 0.77 -3.67 -19.15
CA SER A 237 2.13 -3.86 -18.63
C SER A 237 2.35 -5.29 -18.13
N THR A 238 1.38 -5.89 -17.43
CA THR A 238 1.45 -7.30 -16.99
C THR A 238 1.58 -8.24 -18.20
N THR A 239 0.80 -8.00 -19.26
CA THR A 239 0.84 -8.83 -20.48
C THR A 239 2.17 -8.70 -21.21
N GLU A 240 2.71 -7.48 -21.29
CA GLU A 240 4.02 -7.21 -21.88
C GLU A 240 5.15 -7.93 -21.13
N TRP A 241 5.14 -7.86 -19.79
CA TRP A 241 6.10 -8.58 -18.96
C TRP A 241 5.95 -10.10 -19.08
N ALA A 242 4.73 -10.62 -19.11
CA ALA A 242 4.49 -12.05 -19.31
C ALA A 242 5.07 -12.53 -20.66
N MET A 243 4.83 -11.79 -21.73
CA MET A 243 5.38 -12.09 -23.05
C MET A 243 6.91 -11.99 -23.06
N THR A 244 7.46 -10.98 -22.40
CA THR A 244 8.92 -10.78 -22.27
C THR A 244 9.58 -11.96 -21.55
N GLU A 245 9.06 -12.35 -20.39
CA GLU A 245 9.56 -13.49 -19.61
C GLU A 245 9.47 -14.80 -20.40
N LEU A 246 8.37 -15.03 -21.13
CA LEU A 246 8.22 -16.22 -21.95
C LEU A 246 9.19 -16.27 -23.13
N LEU A 247 9.48 -15.14 -23.76
CA LEU A 247 10.46 -15.07 -24.85
C LEU A 247 11.89 -15.23 -24.34
N GLN A 248 12.19 -14.75 -23.12
CA GLN A 248 13.49 -14.93 -22.48
C GLN A 248 13.69 -16.33 -21.87
N ASN A 249 12.61 -17.06 -21.60
CA ASN A 249 12.63 -18.41 -21.03
C ASN A 249 11.99 -19.45 -21.97
N PRO A 250 12.71 -19.93 -23.00
CA PRO A 250 12.16 -20.83 -24.02
C PRO A 250 11.56 -22.14 -23.48
N GLU A 251 12.10 -22.68 -22.38
CA GLU A 251 11.56 -23.89 -21.76
C GLU A 251 10.17 -23.65 -21.13
N SER A 252 9.96 -22.50 -20.50
CA SER A 252 8.65 -22.10 -19.99
C SER A 252 7.64 -21.90 -21.13
N LEU A 253 8.07 -21.25 -22.22
CA LEU A 253 7.24 -21.10 -23.42
C LEU A 253 6.85 -22.45 -24.05
N LYS A 254 7.78 -23.41 -24.10
CA LYS A 254 7.49 -24.78 -24.57
C LYS A 254 6.44 -25.46 -23.70
N LYS A 255 6.54 -25.33 -22.37
CA LYS A 255 5.58 -25.91 -21.42
C LYS A 255 4.19 -25.30 -21.57
N ILE A 256 4.06 -23.97 -21.70
CA ILE A 256 2.77 -23.33 -21.98
C ILE A 256 2.18 -23.83 -23.30
N LYS A 257 2.97 -23.85 -24.37
CA LYS A 257 2.50 -24.35 -25.68
C LYS A 257 2.05 -25.81 -25.60
N ALA A 258 2.75 -26.65 -24.85
CA ALA A 258 2.37 -28.05 -24.63
C ALA A 258 1.06 -28.16 -23.83
N GLU A 259 0.90 -27.37 -22.77
CA GLU A 259 -0.33 -27.33 -21.98
C GLU A 259 -1.53 -26.86 -22.82
N LEU A 260 -1.39 -25.75 -23.56
CA LEU A 260 -2.43 -25.24 -24.45
C LEU A 260 -2.84 -26.27 -25.51
N ARG A 261 -1.88 -26.98 -26.13
CA ARG A 261 -2.19 -28.05 -27.09
C ARG A 261 -2.93 -29.22 -26.45
N ARG A 262 -2.60 -29.57 -25.21
CA ARG A 262 -3.22 -30.68 -24.48
C ARG A 262 -4.67 -30.36 -24.09
N VAL A 263 -4.92 -29.13 -23.63
CA VAL A 263 -6.21 -28.72 -23.06
C VAL A 263 -7.16 -28.16 -24.10
N VAL A 264 -6.65 -27.28 -24.97
CA VAL A 264 -7.45 -26.58 -25.98
C VAL A 264 -7.48 -27.38 -27.28
N GLY A 265 -6.32 -27.92 -27.71
CA GLY A 265 -6.14 -28.55 -29.02
C GLY A 265 -5.54 -27.59 -30.05
N VAL A 266 -5.01 -28.13 -31.16
CA VAL A 266 -4.20 -27.35 -32.12
C VAL A 266 -5.03 -26.35 -32.95
N ASN A 267 -6.27 -26.68 -33.28
CA ASN A 267 -7.13 -25.87 -34.16
C ASN A 267 -8.32 -25.25 -33.42
N ASN A 268 -8.34 -25.34 -32.09
CA ASN A 268 -9.42 -24.84 -31.28
C ASN A 268 -9.05 -23.49 -30.68
N LYS A 269 -10.06 -22.66 -30.49
CA LYS A 269 -9.91 -21.34 -29.89
C LYS A 269 -9.90 -21.46 -28.37
N LEU A 270 -8.97 -20.73 -27.73
CA LEU A 270 -8.98 -20.57 -26.29
C LEU A 270 -10.24 -19.80 -25.85
N THR A 271 -10.93 -20.31 -24.84
CA THR A 271 -12.07 -19.68 -24.17
C THR A 271 -11.80 -19.68 -22.67
N GLU A 272 -12.47 -18.79 -21.93
CA GLU A 272 -12.28 -18.67 -20.49
C GLU A 272 -12.65 -19.95 -19.73
N SER A 273 -13.57 -20.77 -20.25
CA SER A 273 -13.91 -22.08 -19.69
C SER A 273 -12.74 -23.07 -19.66
N HIS A 274 -11.66 -22.84 -20.43
CA HIS A 274 -10.47 -23.66 -20.38
C HIS A 274 -9.51 -23.27 -19.25
N ILE A 275 -9.62 -22.04 -18.70
CA ILE A 275 -8.64 -21.47 -17.77
C ILE A 275 -8.43 -22.38 -16.55
N ASP A 276 -9.50 -22.93 -15.98
CA ASP A 276 -9.45 -23.85 -14.83
C ASP A 276 -8.59 -25.10 -15.09
N ASN A 277 -8.40 -25.48 -16.36
CA ASN A 277 -7.61 -26.63 -16.79
C ASN A 277 -6.21 -26.26 -17.28
N LEU A 278 -5.80 -24.99 -17.15
CA LEU A 278 -4.50 -24.44 -17.57
C LEU A 278 -3.65 -23.99 -16.35
N PRO A 279 -3.28 -24.88 -15.43
CA PRO A 279 -2.56 -24.51 -14.21
C PRO A 279 -1.17 -23.91 -14.48
N TYR A 280 -0.47 -24.32 -15.54
CA TYR A 280 0.84 -23.75 -15.87
C TYR A 280 0.72 -22.33 -16.44
N LEU A 281 -0.32 -22.06 -17.24
CA LEU A 281 -0.65 -20.69 -17.65
C LEU A 281 -0.97 -19.80 -16.43
N GLN A 282 -1.81 -20.28 -15.51
CA GLN A 282 -2.13 -19.54 -14.26
C GLN A 282 -0.86 -19.24 -13.46
N ALA A 283 -0.02 -20.26 -13.23
CA ALA A 283 1.26 -20.10 -12.53
C ALA A 283 2.20 -19.11 -13.24
N THR A 284 2.18 -19.06 -14.58
CA THR A 284 2.98 -18.09 -15.35
C THR A 284 2.51 -16.66 -15.09
N ILE A 285 1.20 -16.42 -15.05
CA ILE A 285 0.65 -15.10 -14.75
C ILE A 285 0.95 -14.71 -13.31
N GLU A 286 0.79 -15.63 -12.34
CA GLU A 286 1.13 -15.39 -10.94
C GLU A 286 2.62 -15.06 -10.75
N GLU A 287 3.52 -15.80 -11.42
CA GLU A 287 4.96 -15.55 -11.35
C GLU A 287 5.34 -14.23 -12.02
N THR A 288 4.66 -13.87 -13.12
CA THR A 288 4.82 -12.55 -13.75
C THR A 288 4.43 -11.44 -12.77
N LEU A 289 3.30 -11.57 -12.07
CA LEU A 289 2.85 -10.58 -11.09
C LEU A 289 3.77 -10.53 -9.85
N ARG A 290 4.39 -11.65 -9.48
CA ARG A 290 5.38 -11.71 -8.39
C ARG A 290 6.68 -10.97 -8.75
N LEU A 291 7.17 -11.14 -9.98
CA LEU A 291 8.41 -10.51 -10.47
C LEU A 291 8.21 -9.05 -10.90
N HIS A 292 7.10 -8.78 -11.58
CA HIS A 292 6.82 -7.55 -12.32
C HIS A 292 5.47 -6.97 -11.93
N ALA A 293 5.25 -6.79 -10.62
CA ALA A 293 4.05 -6.14 -10.12
C ALA A 293 3.90 -4.74 -10.75
N PRO A 294 2.82 -4.43 -11.51
CA PRO A 294 2.68 -3.13 -12.18
C PRO A 294 2.67 -1.94 -11.22
N VAL A 295 2.28 -2.18 -9.96
CA VAL A 295 2.27 -1.17 -8.90
C VAL A 295 3.06 -1.72 -7.70
N PRO A 296 4.41 -1.73 -7.74
CA PRO A 296 5.24 -2.49 -6.81
C PRO A 296 5.22 -1.94 -5.38
N LEU A 297 4.91 -0.65 -5.20
CA LEU A 297 4.78 -0.01 -3.88
C LEU A 297 3.34 0.10 -3.39
N VAL A 298 2.38 -0.48 -4.13
CA VAL A 298 0.93 -0.26 -3.98
C VAL A 298 0.58 1.24 -3.88
N LEU A 299 -0.68 1.58 -3.63
CA LEU A 299 -1.06 2.96 -3.36
C LEU A 299 -0.72 3.34 -1.91
N PRO A 300 -0.08 4.50 -1.66
CA PRO A 300 0.29 4.94 -0.32
C PRO A 300 -0.89 4.91 0.67
N ARG A 301 -0.74 4.17 1.76
CA ARG A 301 -1.72 4.12 2.86
C ARG A 301 -1.41 5.16 3.92
N LYS A 302 -2.43 5.56 4.66
CA LYS A 302 -2.34 6.43 5.83
C LYS A 302 -2.98 5.71 7.02
N ALA A 303 -2.36 5.81 8.19
CA ALA A 303 -2.97 5.36 9.43
C ALA A 303 -4.18 6.25 9.76
N ILE A 304 -5.33 5.66 10.04
CA ILE A 304 -6.48 6.33 10.62
C ILE A 304 -6.10 6.60 12.08
N PRO A 305 -6.01 7.86 12.51
CA PRO A 305 -5.82 8.15 13.93
C PRO A 305 -6.99 7.52 14.69
N GLU A 306 -6.74 6.81 15.80
CA GLU A 306 -7.82 6.44 16.72
C GLU A 306 -8.57 7.73 17.14
N GLU A 307 -9.77 7.93 16.58
CA GLU A 307 -10.61 9.08 16.89
C GLU A 307 -11.20 8.92 18.29
N ASN A 308 -10.41 9.25 19.33
CA ASN A 308 -10.93 9.49 20.68
C ASN A 308 -10.86 10.96 21.10
N TRP A 309 -10.57 11.87 20.16
CA TRP A 309 -10.49 13.31 20.44
C TRP A 309 -11.68 14.04 19.82
N GLU A 310 -12.67 14.39 20.65
CA GLU A 310 -13.67 15.38 20.25
C GLU A 310 -12.97 16.69 19.83
N ASP A 311 -13.26 17.16 18.62
CA ASP A 311 -12.76 18.41 18.06
C ASP A 311 -11.22 18.53 18.07
N ALA A 312 -10.55 17.53 17.49
CA ALA A 312 -9.09 17.44 17.39
C ALA A 312 -8.42 18.64 16.67
N SER A 313 -9.17 19.33 15.80
CA SER A 313 -8.72 20.52 15.09
C SER A 313 -8.68 21.80 15.95
N SER A 314 -9.27 21.78 17.15
CA SER A 314 -9.34 22.93 18.04
C SER A 314 -8.27 22.88 19.13
N PHE A 315 -7.59 24.01 19.36
CA PHE A 315 -6.73 24.17 20.52
C PHE A 315 -7.59 24.43 21.77
N LYS A 316 -7.93 23.35 22.50
CA LYS A 316 -8.69 23.38 23.75
C LYS A 316 -7.86 22.80 24.90
N PRO A 317 -7.02 23.60 25.59
CA PRO A 317 -6.21 23.14 26.73
C PRO A 317 -7.04 22.54 27.87
N GLU A 318 -8.29 22.97 28.01
CA GLU A 318 -9.23 22.56 29.05
C GLU A 318 -9.55 21.06 29.00
N ARG A 319 -9.36 20.39 27.86
CA ARG A 319 -9.52 18.92 27.72
C ARG A 319 -8.55 18.11 28.60
N PHE A 320 -7.50 18.76 29.09
CA PHE A 320 -6.50 18.18 29.99
C PHE A 320 -6.69 18.63 31.45
N LEU A 321 -7.71 19.45 31.75
CA LEU A 321 -8.06 19.80 33.12
C LEU A 321 -8.93 18.67 33.71
N GLY A 322 -8.38 17.89 34.63
CA GLY A 322 -9.09 16.82 35.33
C GLY A 322 -8.96 15.41 34.73
N SER A 323 -8.33 15.27 33.56
CA SER A 323 -7.97 13.97 32.97
C SER A 323 -6.48 13.68 33.20
N SER A 324 -6.18 12.72 34.07
CA SER A 324 -4.83 12.18 34.17
C SER A 324 -4.61 11.16 33.06
N ILE A 325 -4.17 11.59 31.88
CA ILE A 325 -3.54 10.67 30.91
C ILE A 325 -2.15 10.35 31.47
N GLY A 326 -2.12 9.36 32.36
CA GLY A 326 -0.97 9.01 33.17
C GLY A 326 -0.01 8.05 32.46
N LEU A 327 0.76 8.54 31.48
CA LEU A 327 2.03 7.88 31.12
C LEU A 327 3.13 8.47 31.99
N LYS A 328 3.24 7.98 33.23
CA LYS A 328 4.42 8.19 34.07
C LYS A 328 5.47 7.17 33.62
N ALA A 329 6.69 7.64 33.35
CA ALA A 329 7.85 6.75 33.28
C ALA A 329 8.17 6.31 34.71
N GLU A 330 7.52 5.25 35.18
CA GLU A 330 7.87 4.60 36.43
C GLU A 330 8.88 3.48 36.13
N LYS A 331 9.81 3.25 37.07
CA LYS A 331 10.65 2.05 37.08
C LYS A 331 9.73 0.83 37.01
N PHE A 332 10.20 -0.30 36.47
CA PHE A 332 9.40 -1.53 36.41
C PHE A 332 8.63 -1.74 37.71
N PRO A 333 7.29 -1.74 37.67
CA PRO A 333 6.54 -1.99 38.88
C PRO A 333 6.82 -3.42 39.36
N ASP A 334 6.95 -3.60 40.67
CA ASP A 334 7.39 -4.86 41.30
C ASP A 334 6.54 -6.09 40.90
N TRP A 335 5.33 -5.87 40.38
CA TRP A 335 4.44 -6.92 39.89
C TRP A 335 4.80 -7.48 38.51
N ILE A 336 5.67 -6.83 37.72
CA ILE A 336 6.10 -7.32 36.38
C ILE A 336 7.42 -8.07 36.43
N ILE A 337 8.35 -7.69 37.32
CA ILE A 337 9.70 -8.25 37.38
C ILE A 337 9.83 -9.23 38.56
N GLN A 338 10.43 -10.40 38.30
CA GLN A 338 10.69 -11.39 39.35
C GLN A 338 12.03 -11.16 40.09
N SER A 339 13.03 -10.55 39.43
CA SER A 339 14.31 -10.17 40.03
C SER A 339 15.02 -9.10 39.20
N SER A 340 15.74 -8.18 39.85
CA SER A 340 16.53 -7.12 39.18
C SER A 340 17.57 -7.66 38.19
N VAL A 341 17.81 -6.87 37.14
CA VAL A 341 18.73 -7.09 36.01
C VAL A 341 20.08 -7.68 36.44
N GLN A 342 20.47 -8.82 35.83
CA GLN A 342 21.85 -9.29 35.85
C GLN A 342 22.54 -8.80 34.59
N ALA A 343 23.46 -7.84 34.73
CA ALA A 343 24.28 -7.35 33.64
C ALA A 343 25.71 -7.87 33.76
N SER A 344 26.29 -8.34 32.65
CA SER A 344 27.67 -8.83 32.59
C SER A 344 28.40 -8.23 31.39
N LYS A 345 29.67 -7.87 31.58
CA LYS A 345 30.58 -7.45 30.50
C LYS A 345 31.51 -8.59 30.13
N SER A 346 31.66 -8.87 28.84
CA SER A 346 32.68 -9.77 28.30
C SER A 346 33.52 -9.05 27.25
N ILE A 347 34.84 -9.24 27.32
CA ILE A 347 35.79 -8.74 26.32
C ILE A 347 35.93 -9.83 25.25
N LEU A 348 35.65 -9.49 23.99
CA LEU A 348 35.88 -10.39 22.86
C LEU A 348 37.36 -10.32 22.44
N ASP A 349 37.96 -11.48 22.14
CA ASP A 349 39.39 -11.64 21.84
C ASP A 349 39.88 -11.00 20.51
N SER A 350 39.04 -10.23 19.83
CA SER A 350 39.43 -9.49 18.61
C SER A 350 39.01 -8.03 18.70
N GLU A 351 40.00 -7.14 18.81
CA GLU A 351 39.94 -5.69 18.56
C GLU A 351 38.76 -4.92 19.20
N ALA A 352 38.98 -4.48 20.45
CA ALA A 352 38.41 -3.27 21.07
C ALA A 352 36.86 -3.06 21.04
N ALA A 353 36.05 -4.10 20.89
CA ALA A 353 34.60 -4.02 21.07
C ALA A 353 34.17 -4.64 22.41
N GLU A 354 33.59 -3.84 23.30
CA GLU A 354 32.93 -4.32 24.53
C GLU A 354 31.52 -4.82 24.19
N GLU A 355 31.18 -6.07 24.54
CA GLU A 355 29.81 -6.57 24.47
C GLU A 355 29.15 -6.45 25.85
N ILE A 356 28.01 -5.76 25.89
CA ILE A 356 27.21 -5.58 27.10
C ILE A 356 26.02 -6.52 27.00
N SER A 357 25.85 -7.39 28.01
CA SER A 357 24.66 -8.22 28.14
C SER A 357 23.83 -7.80 29.35
N SER A 358 22.51 -7.68 29.17
CA SER A 358 21.50 -7.53 30.22
C SER A 358 20.46 -8.64 30.13
N SER A 359 19.80 -8.95 31.25
CA SER A 359 18.72 -9.93 31.28
C SER A 359 17.60 -9.50 32.23
N VAL A 360 16.35 -9.70 31.78
CA VAL A 360 15.14 -9.41 32.54
C VAL A 360 14.31 -10.68 32.69
N ASN A 361 13.96 -11.00 33.93
CA ASN A 361 13.01 -12.07 34.26
C ASN A 361 11.63 -11.49 34.52
N LEU A 362 10.68 -11.84 33.66
CA LEU A 362 9.29 -11.43 33.79
C LEU A 362 8.54 -12.37 34.73
N GLN A 363 7.51 -11.87 35.42
CA GLN A 363 6.68 -12.70 36.28
C GLN A 363 5.91 -13.75 35.44
N PRO A 364 5.77 -14.99 35.94
CA PRO A 364 4.94 -16.02 35.30
C PRO A 364 3.48 -15.55 35.14
N ASN A 365 2.81 -15.92 34.04
CA ASN A 365 1.42 -15.58 33.69
C ASN A 365 1.18 -14.17 33.11
N LEU A 366 2.21 -13.34 32.94
CA LEU A 366 2.07 -12.02 32.29
C LEU A 366 2.32 -12.03 30.79
N SER A 367 2.71 -13.18 30.21
CA SER A 367 3.00 -13.27 28.79
C SER A 367 1.80 -12.92 27.91
N GLN A 368 0.57 -13.13 28.39
CA GLN A 368 -0.65 -12.77 27.65
C GLN A 368 -0.81 -11.26 27.46
N ASN A 369 -0.29 -10.45 28.38
CA ASN A 369 -0.39 -9.00 28.36
C ASN A 369 0.74 -8.31 27.59
N TYR A 370 1.75 -9.06 27.15
CA TYR A 370 2.87 -8.56 26.37
C TYR A 370 2.41 -8.15 24.96
N LEU A 371 2.77 -6.95 24.53
CA LEU A 371 2.41 -6.39 23.22
C LEU A 371 3.62 -6.27 22.28
N GLY A 372 4.82 -6.08 22.83
CA GLY A 372 6.04 -5.92 22.04
C GLY A 372 7.20 -5.28 22.81
N LEU A 373 8.30 -5.07 22.09
CA LEU A 373 9.53 -4.44 22.54
C LEU A 373 9.80 -3.18 21.70
N ILE A 374 10.39 -2.16 22.30
CA ILE A 374 10.99 -1.03 21.61
C ILE A 374 12.46 -0.98 22.03
N LEU A 375 13.36 -1.06 21.06
CA LEU A 375 14.79 -0.97 21.27
C LEU A 375 15.27 0.39 20.79
N CYS A 376 15.97 1.13 21.64
CA CYS A 376 16.54 2.41 21.29
C CYS A 376 18.07 2.34 21.40
N PHE A 377 18.78 2.88 20.42
CA PHE A 377 20.24 2.82 20.36
C PHE A 377 20.83 4.20 20.12
N GLN A 378 22.02 4.44 20.68
CA GLN A 378 22.87 5.58 20.34
C GLN A 378 24.32 5.11 20.22
N SER A 379 24.84 5.11 18.99
CA SER A 379 26.21 4.71 18.68
C SER A 379 26.82 5.62 17.61
N TRP A 380 28.14 5.80 17.70
CA TRP A 380 28.97 6.52 16.73
C TRP A 380 29.68 5.57 15.75
N LEU A 381 29.58 4.27 15.98
CA LEU A 381 30.23 3.20 15.22
C LEU A 381 29.22 2.10 14.88
N LEU A 382 29.58 1.24 13.93
CA LEU A 382 28.84 0.01 13.62
C LEU A 382 28.59 -0.78 14.92
N TYR A 383 27.36 -1.26 15.09
CA TYR A 383 26.97 -2.01 16.27
C TYR A 383 26.12 -3.23 15.88
N ASP A 384 26.28 -4.28 16.66
CA ASP A 384 25.53 -5.52 16.59
C ASP A 384 24.70 -5.63 17.86
N TYR A 385 23.46 -6.12 17.73
CA TYR A 385 22.66 -6.48 18.90
C TYR A 385 21.92 -7.80 18.67
N SER A 386 21.68 -8.48 19.79
CA SER A 386 20.83 -9.65 19.83
C SER A 386 19.83 -9.58 20.99
N VAL A 387 18.60 -10.02 20.73
CA VAL A 387 17.58 -10.23 21.76
C VAL A 387 17.20 -11.69 21.72
N MET A 388 17.29 -12.37 22.87
CA MET A 388 17.07 -13.80 22.99
C MET A 388 16.13 -14.12 24.14
N THR A 389 15.21 -15.06 23.96
CA THR A 389 14.54 -15.69 25.11
C THR A 389 15.33 -16.92 25.61
N SER A 390 15.06 -17.38 26.83
CA SER A 390 15.66 -18.59 27.42
C SER A 390 15.48 -19.88 26.59
N ALA A 391 14.47 -19.97 25.72
CA ALA A 391 14.17 -21.11 24.87
C ALA A 391 14.48 -20.90 23.37
N SER A 392 15.40 -19.97 23.04
CA SER A 392 16.04 -19.86 21.71
C SER A 392 15.30 -19.04 20.64
N ASN A 393 14.32 -18.18 20.97
CA ASN A 393 13.89 -17.14 20.02
C ASN A 393 14.99 -16.08 19.95
N VAL A 394 15.67 -15.96 18.80
CA VAL A 394 16.80 -15.05 18.62
C VAL A 394 16.47 -14.03 17.54
N LEU A 395 16.46 -12.75 17.91
CA LEU A 395 16.54 -11.63 16.98
C LEU A 395 17.97 -11.13 16.95
N ARG A 396 18.60 -11.14 15.77
CA ARG A 396 19.90 -10.51 15.52
C ARG A 396 19.77 -9.50 14.42
N LEU A 397 20.30 -8.31 14.64
CA LEU A 397 20.32 -7.23 13.68
C LEU A 397 21.70 -6.56 13.73
N ARG A 398 22.27 -6.35 12.54
CA ARG A 398 23.55 -5.69 12.32
C ARG A 398 23.30 -4.35 11.67
N SER A 399 23.85 -3.28 12.25
CA SER A 399 23.81 -1.96 11.63
C SER A 399 25.02 -1.78 10.72
N ASP A 400 24.78 -1.59 9.42
CA ASP A 400 25.83 -1.42 8.38
C ASP A 400 26.17 0.06 8.09
N THR A 401 25.56 1.02 8.81
CA THR A 401 25.73 2.46 8.56
C THR A 401 26.38 3.18 9.75
N GLY A 402 27.57 3.77 9.54
CA GLY A 402 28.39 4.43 10.57
C GLY A 402 28.20 5.95 10.66
N PHE A 403 26.96 6.45 10.72
CA PHE A 403 26.66 7.85 11.03
C PHE A 403 26.00 7.97 12.41
N GLU A 404 26.08 9.14 13.06
CA GLU A 404 25.36 9.44 14.31
C GLU A 404 23.84 9.29 14.11
N ASP A 405 23.32 8.10 14.32
CA ASP A 405 21.89 7.85 14.27
C ASP A 405 21.41 7.29 15.61
N SER A 406 20.46 8.01 16.22
CA SER A 406 19.62 7.44 17.25
C SER A 406 18.59 6.55 16.56
N SER A 407 18.75 5.23 16.66
CA SER A 407 17.84 4.27 16.02
C SER A 407 16.77 3.81 17.00
N ILE A 408 15.51 3.76 16.55
CA ILE A 408 14.39 3.16 17.29
C ILE A 408 13.90 1.96 16.47
N VAL A 409 13.83 0.80 17.10
CA VAL A 409 13.34 -0.45 16.49
C VAL A 409 12.16 -0.94 17.31
N ILE A 410 10.98 -1.03 16.68
CA ILE A 410 9.77 -1.55 17.32
C ILE A 410 9.61 -3.01 16.88
N VAL A 411 9.57 -3.90 17.86
CA VAL A 411 9.47 -5.35 17.70
C VAL A 411 8.15 -5.82 18.30
N PRO A 412 7.09 -6.03 17.49
CA PRO A 412 5.81 -6.53 17.99
C PRO A 412 5.94 -7.96 18.54
N ARG A 413 5.00 -8.35 19.40
CA ARG A 413 4.91 -9.71 19.98
C ARG A 413 4.97 -10.84 18.94
N SER A 414 4.42 -10.61 17.76
CA SER A 414 4.40 -11.59 16.66
C SER A 414 5.80 -11.93 16.11
N ILE A 415 6.77 -11.04 16.31
CA ILE A 415 8.16 -11.23 15.88
C ILE A 415 9.02 -11.78 17.01
N PHE A 416 8.76 -11.38 18.24
CA PHE A 416 9.45 -11.88 19.43
C PHE A 416 8.43 -12.22 20.50
N THR A 417 8.18 -13.51 20.71
CA THR A 417 7.16 -13.97 21.65
C THR A 417 7.79 -14.36 22.98
N VAL A 418 7.23 -13.79 24.05
CA VAL A 418 7.47 -14.21 25.43
C VAL A 418 6.33 -15.16 25.81
N THR A 419 6.65 -16.28 26.45
CA THR A 419 5.63 -17.22 26.97
C THR A 419 5.82 -17.43 28.46
N ASP A 420 4.83 -17.97 29.16
CA ASP A 420 4.96 -18.25 30.59
C ASP A 420 6.07 -19.28 30.90
N ALA A 421 6.38 -20.16 29.94
CA ALA A 421 7.49 -21.11 30.04
C ALA A 421 8.85 -20.52 29.61
N ASP A 422 8.86 -19.36 28.93
CA ASP A 422 10.03 -18.74 28.31
C ASP A 422 9.99 -17.22 28.51
N HIS A 423 10.04 -16.82 29.78
CA HIS A 423 9.79 -15.45 30.26
C HIS A 423 11.06 -14.67 30.62
N THR A 424 12.24 -15.23 30.36
CA THR A 424 13.52 -14.53 30.50
C THR A 424 13.93 -13.95 29.16
N ILE A 425 14.05 -12.62 29.10
CA ILE A 425 14.58 -11.90 27.93
C ILE A 425 16.04 -11.56 28.22
N LYS A 426 16.95 -12.01 27.36
CA LYS A 426 18.36 -11.64 27.34
C LYS A 426 18.62 -10.70 26.18
N PHE A 427 19.35 -9.64 26.44
CA PHE A 427 19.78 -8.70 25.44
C PHE A 427 21.30 -8.64 25.42
N THR A 428 21.90 -8.62 24.23
CA THR A 428 23.32 -8.33 24.04
C THR A 428 23.48 -7.23 23.01
N SER A 429 24.40 -6.30 23.24
CA SER A 429 24.69 -5.24 22.29
C SER A 429 26.13 -4.76 22.42
N THR A 430 26.72 -4.40 21.28
CA THR A 430 28.01 -3.70 21.21
C THR A 430 27.84 -2.16 21.19
N ALA A 431 26.59 -1.66 21.22
CA ALA A 431 26.31 -0.22 21.26
C ALA A 431 26.59 0.38 22.66
N ARG A 432 27.31 1.52 22.68
CA ARG A 432 27.70 2.23 23.92
C ARG A 432 26.52 2.68 24.78
N LYS A 433 25.40 3.09 24.18
CA LYS A 433 24.16 3.47 24.88
C LYS A 433 22.98 2.79 24.21
N HIS A 434 22.17 2.09 25.00
CA HIS A 434 20.99 1.39 24.52
C HIS A 434 19.89 1.34 25.59
N TRP A 435 18.64 1.28 25.17
CA TRP A 435 17.46 1.18 26.03
C TRP A 435 16.53 0.12 25.49
N ILE A 436 15.88 -0.60 26.40
CA ILE A 436 14.82 -1.55 26.08
C ILE A 436 13.56 -1.04 26.75
N HIS A 437 12.50 -0.91 25.95
CA HIS A 437 11.16 -0.69 26.46
C HIS A 437 10.30 -1.90 26.18
N LEU A 438 9.57 -2.33 27.20
CA LEU A 438 8.56 -3.37 27.05
C LEU A 438 7.18 -2.74 27.03
N LEU A 439 6.37 -3.15 26.06
CA LEU A 439 4.98 -2.74 25.89
C LEU A 439 4.07 -3.81 26.50
N TYR A 440 3.23 -3.39 27.46
CA TYR A 440 2.27 -4.27 28.12
C TYR A 440 0.89 -3.64 28.25
N LYS A 441 -0.13 -4.48 28.25
CA LYS A 441 -1.49 -4.13 28.66
C LYS A 441 -1.65 -4.32 30.17
N THR A 442 -2.18 -3.33 30.88
CA THR A 442 -2.54 -3.46 32.30
C THR A 442 -3.90 -4.12 32.46
N GLU A 443 -4.25 -4.51 33.70
CA GLU A 443 -5.57 -5.08 34.02
C GLU A 443 -6.73 -4.12 33.68
N ASP A 444 -6.47 -2.80 33.71
CA ASP A 444 -7.42 -1.74 33.33
C ASP A 444 -7.44 -1.45 31.80
N ASP A 445 -6.91 -2.36 30.98
CA ASP A 445 -6.84 -2.25 29.52
C ASP A 445 -5.92 -1.14 28.96
N ASN A 446 -5.17 -0.44 29.82
CA ASN A 446 -4.26 0.63 29.42
C ASN A 446 -2.91 0.09 28.91
N THR A 447 -2.35 0.71 27.88
CA THR A 447 -1.00 0.41 27.40
C THR A 447 0.04 1.14 28.26
N THR A 448 1.03 0.39 28.76
CA THR A 448 2.16 0.94 29.52
C THR A 448 3.48 0.65 28.81
N VAL A 449 4.41 1.60 28.90
CA VAL A 449 5.77 1.51 28.36
C VAL A 449 6.73 1.55 29.55
N ASN A 450 7.37 0.43 29.84
CA ASN A 450 8.34 0.34 30.94
C ASN A 450 9.75 0.55 30.39
N VAL A 451 10.60 1.27 31.14
CA VAL A 451 11.99 1.58 30.75
C VAL A 451 12.95 0.69 31.54
N GLU A 452 13.81 -0.05 30.83
CA GLU A 452 15.03 -0.59 31.41
C GLU A 452 16.21 0.33 31.08
N ASP A 453 16.61 1.19 32.02
CA ASP A 453 17.95 1.76 32.09
C ASP A 453 18.22 2.28 33.50
N GLU A 454 19.20 1.69 34.19
CA GLU A 454 20.10 2.41 35.09
C GLU A 454 21.16 1.45 35.61
N ARG A 455 22.41 1.70 35.17
CA ARG A 455 23.72 1.22 35.66
C ARG A 455 24.39 0.18 34.76
N ASN A 456 25.15 0.67 33.79
CA ASN A 456 26.52 0.19 33.65
C ASN A 456 27.48 1.32 33.23
N THR A 457 28.35 1.66 34.18
CA THR A 457 29.72 2.17 34.03
C THR A 457 29.93 3.52 33.35
N LEU A 458 29.73 4.62 34.08
CA LEU A 458 30.70 5.72 34.07
C LEU A 458 31.05 6.00 35.53
N SER A 459 32.35 5.95 35.87
CA SER A 459 32.84 6.40 37.17
C SER A 459 32.45 7.86 37.38
N ALA A 460 32.26 8.25 38.64
CA ALA A 460 31.90 9.60 39.05
C ALA A 460 32.88 10.72 38.59
N SER A 461 33.95 10.37 37.87
CA SER A 461 34.91 11.29 37.25
C SER A 461 34.44 11.92 35.93
N ASP A 462 33.42 11.37 35.27
CA ASP A 462 33.07 11.77 33.89
C ASP A 462 31.81 12.67 33.84
N LEU A 463 31.39 13.21 34.99
CA LEU A 463 30.19 14.06 35.14
C LEU A 463 30.43 15.55 34.93
N GLU A 464 31.65 15.97 34.61
CA GLU A 464 31.94 17.35 34.23
C GLU A 464 32.26 17.38 32.74
N VAL A 465 31.22 17.55 31.93
CA VAL A 465 31.17 18.35 30.68
C VAL A 465 30.02 17.83 29.79
N GLU A 466 29.23 18.80 29.34
CA GLU A 466 28.21 18.80 28.29
C GLU A 466 26.71 18.67 28.67
N ASP A 467 26.08 19.80 28.36
CA ASP A 467 24.76 20.33 28.64
C ASP A 467 23.64 19.72 27.76
N GLY A 468 22.41 19.68 28.27
CA GLY A 468 21.21 19.91 27.44
C GLY A 468 20.36 18.73 26.89
N GLY A 469 20.66 17.47 27.19
CA GLY A 469 20.01 16.31 26.55
C GLY A 469 19.10 15.45 27.46
N HIS A 470 18.21 16.03 28.26
CA HIS A 470 17.38 15.26 29.19
C HIS A 470 16.52 14.18 28.48
N PRO A 471 16.42 12.93 29.02
CA PRO A 471 15.55 11.86 28.51
C PRO A 471 14.06 12.23 28.37
N SER A 472 13.62 13.32 29.02
CA SER A 472 12.26 13.86 28.94
C SER A 472 11.85 14.38 27.54
N LYS A 473 12.79 14.78 26.67
CA LYS A 473 12.48 15.21 25.29
C LYS A 473 12.22 14.02 24.36
N ARG A 474 12.86 12.88 24.59
CA ARG A 474 12.73 11.67 23.74
C ARG A 474 11.50 10.84 24.10
N LEU A 475 11.11 10.81 25.37
CA LEU A 475 9.81 10.28 25.80
C LEU A 475 8.63 11.04 25.16
N LYS A 476 8.79 12.34 24.86
CA LYS A 476 7.79 13.15 24.13
C LYS A 476 7.67 12.76 22.65
N LEU A 477 8.76 12.34 22.02
CA LEU A 477 8.75 11.80 20.65
C LEU A 477 8.08 10.42 20.61
N LEU A 478 8.33 9.57 21.61
CA LEU A 478 7.64 8.29 21.76
C LEU A 478 6.13 8.46 21.97
N LYS A 479 5.72 9.47 22.77
CA LYS A 479 4.31 9.91 22.94
C LYS A 479 3.64 10.42 21.65
N PHE A 480 4.42 10.69 20.60
CA PHE A 480 3.91 11.12 19.30
C PHE A 480 3.79 9.94 18.31
N CYS A 481 4.48 8.83 18.60
CA CYS A 481 4.53 7.63 17.75
C CYS A 481 3.63 6.49 18.23
N ILE A 482 3.33 6.44 19.54
CA ILE A 482 2.28 5.63 20.17
C ILE A 482 1.08 6.54 20.33
#